data_AF-A0A958QYQ7-F1
#
_entry.id   AF-A0A958QYQ7-F1
#
_cell.length_a   1.000
_cell.length_b   1.000
_cell.length_c   1.000
_cell.angle_alpha   90.00
_cell.angle_beta   90.00
_cell.angle_gamma   90.00
#
_symmetry.space_group_name_H-M   'P 1'
#
loop_
_entity.id
_entity.type
_entity.pdbx_description
1 polymer ?
#
loop_
_entity_poly.entity_id
_entity_poly.type
_entity_poly.pdbx_seq_one_letter_code
_entity_poly.pdbx_strand_id
1 'polypeptide(L)'
;QKLAKYELKPENVHVTFSAERHRKKVEMHIFGRDVSMTAKSFGESFYEAVDLVVDKLYRQMKKHKQKVKSHRSMEKTKRHRSERWMERMERELQPDSVHFPIEYKKTG
;
A
#
# COMPACT_ATOMS: atom_id res chain seq x y z
N GLN A 1 18.87 -11.86 -4.29
CA GLN A 1 18.91 -10.72 -5.24
C GLN A 1 17.53 -10.12 -5.64
N LYS A 2 16.36 -10.65 -5.24
CA LYS A 2 15.04 -10.14 -5.72
C LYS A 2 14.51 -8.84 -5.06
N LEU A 3 15.10 -8.38 -3.95
CA LEU A 3 14.55 -7.26 -3.16
C LEU A 3 14.96 -5.86 -3.64
N ALA A 4 16.07 -5.73 -4.37
CA ALA A 4 16.64 -4.43 -4.76
C ALA A 4 15.77 -3.62 -5.74
N LYS A 5 14.84 -4.27 -6.46
CA LYS A 5 13.99 -3.62 -7.48
C LYS A 5 12.86 -2.78 -6.89
N TYR A 6 12.65 -2.85 -5.58
CA TYR A 6 11.64 -2.07 -4.88
C TYR A 6 12.37 -1.10 -3.99
N GLU A 7 12.43 0.18 -4.38
CA GLU A 7 12.96 1.31 -3.60
C GLU A 7 12.18 1.57 -2.29
N LEU A 8 12.01 0.54 -1.48
CA LEU A 8 11.85 0.70 -0.06
C LEU A 8 13.28 0.78 0.47
N LYS A 9 13.62 1.89 1.10
CA LYS A 9 14.73 1.93 2.06
C LYS A 9 14.12 1.44 3.37
N PRO A 10 14.09 0.12 3.66
CA PRO A 10 13.62 -0.33 4.96
C PRO A 10 14.54 0.29 6.00
N GLU A 11 13.95 0.96 6.97
CA GLU A 11 14.70 1.63 8.03
C GLU A 11 15.23 0.58 9.01
N ASN A 12 14.44 -0.47 9.25
CA ASN A 12 14.82 -1.61 10.05
C ASN A 12 14.22 -2.92 9.51
N VAL A 13 15.00 -3.99 9.52
CA VAL A 13 14.55 -5.35 9.20
C VAL A 13 14.93 -6.27 10.36
N HIS A 14 13.93 -6.93 10.95
CA HIS A 14 14.14 -7.95 11.97
C HIS A 14 13.82 -9.31 11.38
N VAL A 15 14.72 -10.27 11.56
CA VAL A 15 14.53 -11.66 11.12
C VAL A 15 14.73 -12.57 12.33
N THR A 16 13.72 -13.37 12.63
CA THR A 16 13.74 -14.35 13.72
C THR A 16 13.68 -15.74 13.12
N PHE A 17 14.67 -16.57 13.45
CA PHE A 17 14.72 -17.98 13.11
C PHE A 17 14.34 -18.81 14.33
N SER A 18 13.40 -19.74 14.16
CA SER A 18 13.06 -20.71 15.19
C SER A 18 13.12 -22.12 14.61
N ALA A 19 13.85 -23.01 15.29
CA ALA A 19 13.91 -24.42 14.95
C ALA A 19 13.07 -25.21 15.96
N GLU A 20 11.92 -25.70 15.51
CA GLU A 20 11.15 -26.71 16.23
C GLU A 20 11.54 -28.10 15.70
N ARG A 21 11.29 -29.17 16.48
CA ARG A 21 11.80 -30.53 16.20
C ARG A 21 11.64 -30.97 14.75
N HIS A 22 10.47 -30.70 14.14
CA HIS A 22 10.17 -31.12 12.76
C HIS A 22 9.94 -29.97 11.78
N ARG A 23 10.05 -28.70 12.22
CA ARG A 23 9.74 -27.54 11.37
C ARG A 23 10.70 -26.40 11.61
N LYS A 24 11.18 -25.82 10.51
CA LYS A 24 11.98 -24.59 10.54
C LYS A 24 11.05 -23.42 10.29
N LYS A 25 10.94 -22.52 11.26
CA LYS A 25 10.11 -21.33 11.19
C LYS A 25 11.00 -20.11 10.94
N VAL A 26 10.57 -19.25 10.03
CA VAL A 26 11.19 -17.95 9.78
C VAL A 26 10.11 -16.88 9.88
N GLU A 27 10.40 -15.85 10.67
CA GLU A 27 9.57 -14.67 10.86
C GLU A 27 10.39 -13.44 10.48
N MET A 28 9.82 -12.58 9.65
CA MET A 28 10.49 -11.38 9.17
C MET A 28 9.57 -10.18 9.32
N HIS A 29 10.08 -9.14 9.97
CA HIS A 29 9.44 -7.85 10.14
C HIS A 29 10.27 -6.80 9.42
N ILE A 30 9.63 -6.07 8.52
CA ILE A 30 10.21 -4.93 7.82
C ILE A 30 9.49 -3.69 8.30
N PHE A 31 10.24 -2.75 8.85
CA PHE A 31 9.79 -1.43 9.25
C PHE A 31 10.42 -0.39 8.33
N GLY A 32 9.58 0.36 7.63
CA GLY A 32 9.96 1.56 6.90
C GLY A 32 9.10 2.73 7.36
N ARG A 33 9.48 3.94 6.92
CA ARG A 33 8.87 5.21 7.34
C ARG A 33 7.35 5.24 7.29
N ASP A 34 6.77 4.72 6.20
CA ASP A 34 5.32 4.74 5.94
C ASP A 34 4.73 3.33 5.78
N VAL A 35 5.53 2.28 6.01
CA VAL A 35 5.08 0.90 5.80
C VAL A 35 5.73 -0.06 6.77
N SER A 36 4.90 -0.83 7.48
CA SER A 36 5.31 -1.97 8.27
C SER A 36 4.76 -3.25 7.65
N MET A 37 5.58 -4.28 7.56
CA MET A 37 5.25 -5.54 6.91
C MET A 37 5.77 -6.69 7.74
N THR A 38 4.93 -7.69 7.97
CA THR A 38 5.31 -8.90 8.70
C THR A 38 4.93 -10.12 7.87
N ALA A 39 5.85 -11.07 7.81
CA ALA A 39 5.63 -12.36 7.17
C ALA A 39 6.21 -13.50 8.02
N LYS A 40 5.50 -14.63 7.99
CA LYS A 40 5.85 -15.88 8.67
C LYS A 40 5.78 -17.02 7.69
N SER A 41 6.74 -17.93 7.71
CA SER A 41 6.67 -19.19 6.98
C SER A 41 7.28 -20.33 7.79
N PHE A 42 7.02 -21.54 7.29
CA PHE A 42 7.59 -22.77 7.77
C PHE A 42 8.13 -23.54 6.55
N GLY A 43 9.19 -24.29 6.75
CA GLY A 43 9.75 -25.20 5.76
C GLY A 43 10.41 -26.39 6.43
N GLU A 44 10.77 -27.38 5.64
CA GLU A 44 11.60 -28.52 6.06
C GLU A 44 13.04 -28.04 6.36
N SER A 45 13.48 -27.02 5.65
CA SER A 45 14.75 -26.32 5.84
C SER A 45 14.55 -24.82 6.01
N PHE A 46 15.51 -24.14 6.64
CA PHE A 46 15.51 -22.68 6.73
C PHE A 46 15.57 -22.03 5.34
N TYR A 47 16.21 -22.66 4.35
CA TYR A 47 16.26 -22.12 2.98
C TYR A 47 14.87 -22.08 2.34
N GLU A 48 14.10 -23.16 2.46
CA GLU A 48 12.72 -23.22 1.98
C GLU A 48 11.84 -22.19 2.72
N ALA A 49 12.00 -22.10 4.05
CA ALA A 49 11.26 -21.12 4.84
C ALA A 49 11.61 -19.67 4.43
N VAL A 50 12.88 -19.35 4.19
CA VAL A 50 13.31 -18.02 3.72
C VAL A 50 12.69 -17.68 2.37
N ASP A 51 12.73 -18.60 1.40
CA ASP A 51 12.12 -18.37 0.09
C ASP A 51 10.61 -18.09 0.21
N LEU A 52 9.92 -18.86 1.04
CA LEU A 52 8.49 -18.66 1.30
C LEU A 52 8.19 -17.33 2.00
N VAL A 53 9.03 -16.88 2.95
CA VAL A 53 8.88 -15.56 3.59
C VAL A 53 9.12 -14.44 2.59
N VAL A 54 10.18 -14.55 1.77
CA VAL A 54 10.53 -13.53 0.77
C VAL A 54 9.40 -13.37 -0.25
N ASP A 55 8.82 -14.46 -0.73
CA ASP A 55 7.69 -14.42 -1.66
C ASP A 55 6.43 -13.78 -1.04
N LYS A 56 6.16 -14.06 0.25
CA LYS A 56 5.06 -13.42 0.98
C LYS A 56 5.25 -11.91 1.09
N LEU A 57 6.45 -11.47 1.47
CA LEU A 57 6.78 -10.05 1.57
C LEU A 57 6.70 -9.37 0.20
N TYR A 58 7.20 -10.02 -0.86
CA TYR A 58 7.12 -9.49 -2.22
C TYR A 58 5.67 -9.26 -2.67
N ARG A 59 4.77 -10.22 -2.41
CA ARG A 59 3.34 -10.08 -2.72
C ARG A 59 2.70 -8.92 -1.94
N GLN A 60 3.01 -8.80 -0.66
CA GLN A 60 2.51 -7.69 0.15
C GLN A 60 3.05 -6.34 -0.36
N MET A 61 4.33 -6.25 -0.76
CA MET A 61 4.94 -5.03 -1.30
C MET A 61 4.27 -4.62 -2.62
N LYS A 62 4.00 -5.58 -3.51
CA LYS A 62 3.30 -5.33 -4.77
C LYS A 62 1.89 -4.79 -4.52
N LYS A 63 1.12 -5.41 -3.61
CA LYS A 63 -0.22 -4.94 -3.23
C LYS A 63 -0.18 -3.53 -2.63
N HIS A 64 0.78 -3.26 -1.75
CA HIS A 64 0.94 -1.94 -1.14
C HIS A 64 1.25 -0.87 -2.21
N LYS A 65 2.23 -1.11 -3.10
CA LYS A 65 2.54 -0.19 -4.21
C LYS A 65 1.34 0.06 -5.13
N GLN A 66 0.56 -0.97 -5.43
CA GLN A 66 -0.67 -0.82 -6.23
C GLN A 66 -1.72 0.02 -5.50
N LYS A 67 -1.93 -0.18 -4.20
CA LYS A 67 -2.87 0.60 -3.39
C LYS A 67 -2.47 2.08 -3.33
N VAL A 68 -1.21 2.38 -3.08
CA VAL A 68 -0.68 3.76 -3.07
C VAL A 68 -0.84 4.43 -4.43
N LYS A 69 -0.52 3.72 -5.52
CA LYS A 69 -0.71 4.25 -6.88
C LYS A 69 -2.17 4.52 -7.20
N SER A 70 -3.07 3.60 -6.82
CA SER A 70 -4.52 3.76 -7.01
C SER A 70 -5.04 5.00 -6.28
N HIS A 71 -4.65 5.19 -5.01
CA HIS A 71 -5.03 6.35 -4.22
C HIS A 71 -4.59 7.67 -4.88
N ARG A 72 -3.34 7.76 -5.35
CA ARG A 72 -2.84 8.92 -6.09
C ARG A 72 -3.59 9.16 -7.41
N SER A 73 -4.00 8.10 -8.12
CA SER A 73 -4.77 8.25 -9.35
C SER A 73 -6.21 8.73 -9.09
N MET A 74 -6.85 8.25 -8.02
CA MET A 74 -8.20 8.65 -7.65
C MET A 74 -8.25 10.12 -7.22
N GLU A 75 -7.21 10.59 -6.53
CA GLU A 75 -7.07 12.00 -6.15
C GLU A 75 -6.95 12.91 -7.38
N LYS A 76 -6.13 12.53 -8.38
CA LYS A 76 -6.03 13.25 -9.65
C LYS A 76 -7.35 13.26 -10.41
N THR A 77 -8.06 12.13 -10.47
CA THR A 77 -9.35 12.04 -11.15
C THR A 77 -10.42 12.90 -10.47
N LYS A 78 -10.43 13.00 -9.13
CA LYS A 78 -11.36 13.90 -8.43
C LYS A 78 -11.06 15.37 -8.73
N ARG A 79 -9.79 15.76 -8.70
CA ARG A 79 -9.32 17.13 -8.97
C ARG A 79 -9.63 17.57 -10.41
N HIS A 80 -9.34 16.70 -11.37
CA HIS A 80 -9.60 16.95 -12.78
C HIS A 80 -11.09 16.95 -13.12
N ARG A 81 -11.92 16.24 -12.33
CA ARG A 81 -13.37 16.33 -12.42
C ARG A 81 -13.83 17.67 -11.88
N SER A 82 -13.43 18.07 -10.67
CA SER A 82 -13.84 19.34 -10.05
C SER A 82 -13.42 20.55 -10.86
N GLU A 83 -12.22 20.54 -11.44
CA GLU A 83 -11.74 21.62 -12.31
C GLU A 83 -12.59 21.72 -13.59
N ARG A 84 -12.95 20.59 -14.21
CA ARG A 84 -13.90 20.57 -15.35
C ARG A 84 -15.32 20.99 -14.96
N TRP A 85 -15.79 20.68 -13.74
CA TRP A 85 -17.10 21.13 -13.25
C TRP A 85 -17.09 22.64 -12.98
N MET A 86 -16.01 23.18 -12.42
CA MET A 86 -15.85 24.62 -12.20
C MET A 86 -15.69 25.40 -13.51
N GLU A 87 -14.88 24.92 -14.45
CA GLU A 87 -14.70 25.53 -15.77
C GLU A 87 -16.00 25.50 -16.61
N ARG A 88 -16.77 24.42 -16.49
CA ARG A 88 -18.11 24.32 -17.10
C ARG A 88 -19.10 25.29 -16.43
N MET A 89 -19.09 25.40 -15.11
CA MET A 89 -19.92 26.35 -14.36
C MET A 89 -19.56 27.81 -14.68
N GLU A 90 -18.28 28.13 -14.84
CA GLU A 90 -17.80 29.48 -15.18
C GLU A 90 -18.20 29.89 -16.60
N ARG A 91 -18.25 28.92 -17.53
CA ARG A 91 -18.79 29.13 -18.88
C ARG A 91 -20.32 29.28 -18.90
N GLU A 92 -21.03 28.75 -17.90
CA GLU A 92 -22.50 28.72 -17.80
C GLU A 92 -23.07 29.86 -16.91
N LEU A 93 -22.27 30.77 -16.36
CA LEU A 93 -22.74 31.92 -15.57
C LEU A 93 -23.15 33.14 -16.44
N GLN A 94 -24.23 32.96 -17.19
CA GLN A 94 -25.40 33.86 -17.12
C GLN A 94 -26.60 32.98 -16.69
N PRO A 95 -27.48 33.49 -15.80
CA PRO A 95 -28.00 32.85 -14.56
C PRO A 95 -28.97 31.68 -14.82
N ASP A 96 -29.14 30.66 -13.96
CA ASP A 96 -29.68 30.72 -12.59
C ASP A 96 -29.17 29.59 -11.67
N SER A 97 -28.85 30.02 -10.45
CA SER A 97 -28.74 29.33 -9.17
C SER A 97 -29.38 27.94 -9.06
N VAL A 98 -28.57 26.87 -8.98
CA VAL A 98 -28.92 25.67 -8.18
C VAL A 98 -27.71 25.18 -7.40
N HIS A 99 -27.69 25.57 -6.12
CA HIS A 99 -26.79 25.06 -5.10
C HIS A 99 -27.15 23.61 -4.75
N PHE A 100 -26.20 22.68 -4.83
CA PHE A 100 -26.37 21.33 -4.27
C PHE A 100 -25.61 21.20 -2.94
N PRO A 101 -26.27 20.78 -1.85
CA PRO A 101 -25.67 20.70 -0.54
C PRO A 101 -24.77 19.47 -0.44
N ILE A 102 -23.52 19.65 0.01
CA ILE A 102 -22.67 18.53 0.40
C ILE A 102 -22.73 18.43 1.93
N GLU A 103 -23.46 17.45 2.43
CA GLU A 103 -23.49 17.11 3.85
C GLU A 103 -22.19 16.37 4.21
N TYR A 104 -21.28 17.05 4.92
CA TYR A 104 -20.05 16.44 5.43
C TYR A 104 -20.38 15.61 6.68
N LYS A 105 -20.44 14.27 6.54
CA LYS A 105 -20.40 13.40 7.71
C LYS A 105 -18.95 13.27 8.19
N LYS A 106 -18.65 13.92 9.32
CA LYS A 106 -17.45 13.65 10.13
C LYS A 106 -17.52 12.21 10.63
N THR A 107 -16.68 11.32 10.10
CA THR A 107 -16.31 10.09 10.80
C THR A 107 -15.16 10.42 11.74
N GLY A 108 -15.43 10.36 13.05
CA GLY A 108 -14.44 10.39 14.12
C GLY A 108 -13.77 9.05 14.33
#